data_AF-E4ZK78-F1
#
_entry.id   AF-E4ZK78-F1
#
_cell.length_a   1.000
_cell.length_b   1.000
_cell.length_c   1.000
_cell.angle_alpha   90.00
_cell.angle_beta   90.00
_cell.angle_gamma   90.00
#
_symmetry.space_group_name_H-M   'P 1'
#
loop_
_entity.id
_entity.type
_entity.pdbx_description
1 polymer ?
#
loop_
_entity_poly.entity_id
_entity_poly.type
_entity_poly.pdbx_seq_one_letter_code
_entity_poly.pdbx_strand_id
1 'polypeptide(L)'
;MMHSHVLTVLILPLCASALHIWPRQSSNCPAVWKDIAERLKSDFAGCNPLSHAAIRAPFHDCINNGCDGSLILTSECTRSENAGLPQLCTHLLSLTNEFSVSAADTVQFAAAIAISSCPLGPRVRALVGRRSSDSAAAEGQIPGSRDAVEDILGAFRAKGISAGELVALLGTHSVAQQRFDDPSQAGQPLDSTPWVYDSVFYKETRSGQAPYSLSSDRRLSNYSETSEAWSTFADSISSWAAVFVPAWNKFSVIGNDVGSLQDCSYLVPQGQVFIGLTRQDIVAHAHHCHSEIGLIAPTPLFYVKTLLFRFLRGGVASNAESGNYYVGIYNALVPESGLPRSLGSDMYGTGHIHGLGLMQLCRSESDQL
;
A
#
# COMPACT_ATOMS: atom_id res chain seq x y z
N MET A 1 -15.20 70.84 -59.47
CA MET A 1 -15.34 69.39 -59.29
C MET A 1 -13.94 68.81 -59.08
N MET A 2 -13.54 68.55 -57.83
CA MET A 2 -12.27 67.90 -57.49
C MET A 2 -12.64 66.68 -56.64
N HIS A 3 -12.31 65.48 -57.12
CA HIS A 3 -12.59 64.24 -56.42
C HIS A 3 -11.44 63.95 -55.45
N SER A 4 -11.77 63.89 -54.16
CA SER A 4 -10.85 63.49 -53.09
C SER A 4 -10.96 61.98 -52.90
N HIS A 5 -9.88 61.25 -53.19
CA HIS A 5 -9.78 59.83 -52.89
C HIS A 5 -9.18 59.66 -51.49
N VAL A 6 -10.00 59.26 -50.53
CA VAL A 6 -9.56 58.87 -49.18
C VAL A 6 -9.20 57.39 -49.23
N LEU A 7 -7.93 57.08 -49.00
CA LEU A 7 -7.36 55.74 -48.96
C LEU A 7 -7.59 55.12 -47.57
N THR A 8 -8.48 54.13 -47.47
CA THR A 8 -8.73 53.40 -46.22
C THR A 8 -7.65 52.35 -46.00
N VAL A 9 -6.78 52.53 -45.00
CA VAL A 9 -5.79 51.54 -44.56
C VAL A 9 -6.50 50.52 -43.66
N LEU A 10 -6.65 49.27 -44.14
CA LEU A 10 -7.10 48.14 -43.34
C LEU A 10 -5.96 47.67 -42.44
N ILE A 11 -6.04 47.97 -41.15
CA ILE A 11 -5.16 47.41 -40.12
C ILE A 11 -5.75 46.04 -39.73
N LEU A 12 -5.16 44.96 -40.24
CA LEU A 12 -5.45 43.61 -39.79
C LEU A 12 -4.94 43.42 -38.35
N PRO A 13 -5.74 42.88 -37.43
CA PRO A 13 -5.30 42.63 -36.07
C PRO A 13 -4.26 41.50 -36.10
N LEU A 14 -3.02 41.82 -35.73
CA LEU A 14 -2.04 40.81 -35.34
C LEU A 14 -2.58 40.14 -34.08
N CYS A 15 -3.26 39.02 -34.27
CA CYS A 15 -3.54 38.08 -33.21
C CYS A 15 -2.17 37.56 -32.75
N ALA A 16 -1.59 38.22 -31.75
CA ALA A 16 -0.49 37.66 -31.00
C ALA A 16 -1.07 36.48 -30.23
N SER A 17 -1.12 35.32 -30.88
CA SER A 17 -1.24 34.05 -30.21
C SER A 17 -0.05 34.00 -29.25
N ALA A 18 -0.30 34.32 -27.98
CA ALA A 18 0.59 33.91 -26.92
C ALA A 18 0.67 32.39 -27.05
N LEU A 19 1.75 31.92 -27.66
CA LEU A 19 2.17 30.54 -27.55
C LEU A 19 2.52 30.36 -26.08
N HIS A 20 1.51 30.05 -25.27
CA HIS A 20 1.73 29.29 -24.07
C HIS A 20 2.37 27.99 -24.54
N ILE A 21 3.69 27.95 -24.50
CA ILE A 21 4.48 26.72 -24.52
C ILE A 21 4.17 26.04 -23.18
N TRP A 22 2.93 25.57 -23.04
CA TRP A 22 2.63 24.51 -22.10
C TRP A 22 3.38 23.30 -22.64
N PRO A 23 4.22 22.62 -21.85
CA PRO A 23 4.80 21.38 -22.31
C PRO A 23 3.64 20.47 -22.74
N ARG A 24 3.66 20.04 -24.02
CA ARG A 24 2.75 18.98 -24.47
C ARG A 24 2.87 17.86 -23.47
N GLN A 25 1.74 17.42 -22.88
CA GLN A 25 1.64 16.14 -22.19
C GLN A 25 2.39 15.11 -23.04
N SER A 26 3.57 14.69 -22.60
CA SER A 26 4.24 13.56 -23.21
C SER A 26 3.31 12.39 -22.98
N SER A 27 2.89 11.68 -24.02
CA SER A 27 1.99 10.53 -23.91
C SER A 27 2.49 9.41 -22.99
N ASN A 28 3.71 9.54 -22.47
CA ASN A 28 4.39 8.60 -21.61
C ASN A 28 4.68 9.26 -20.25
N CYS A 29 4.57 8.47 -19.18
CA CYS A 29 4.99 8.86 -17.85
C CYS A 29 6.44 9.39 -17.85
N PRO A 30 6.76 10.47 -17.12
CA PRO A 30 8.14 10.96 -17.02
C PRO A 30 9.08 9.85 -16.56
N ALA A 31 10.23 9.70 -17.23
CA ALA A 31 11.12 8.55 -17.07
C ALA A 31 11.56 8.29 -15.62
N VAL A 32 11.72 9.36 -14.83
CA VAL A 32 12.11 9.32 -13.41
C VAL A 32 11.19 8.44 -12.54
N TRP A 33 9.91 8.35 -12.90
CA TRP A 33 8.95 7.55 -12.14
C TRP A 33 9.19 6.04 -12.27
N LYS A 34 9.92 5.61 -13.29
CA LYS A 34 10.35 4.21 -13.38
C LYS A 34 11.34 3.87 -12.26
N ASP A 35 12.33 4.73 -12.05
CA ASP A 35 13.36 4.54 -11.03
C ASP A 35 12.75 4.65 -9.62
N ILE A 36 11.86 5.63 -9.42
CA ILE A 36 11.07 5.77 -8.18
C ILE A 36 10.22 4.51 -7.93
N ALA A 37 9.56 3.97 -8.95
CA ALA A 37 8.76 2.75 -8.81
C ALA A 37 9.62 1.54 -8.42
N GLU A 38 10.80 1.37 -9.01
CA GLU A 38 11.72 0.28 -8.66
C GLU A 38 12.21 0.40 -7.21
N ARG A 39 12.56 1.62 -6.77
CA ARG A 39 12.97 1.90 -5.39
C ARG A 39 11.85 1.60 -4.39
N LEU A 40 10.65 2.14 -4.62
CA LEU A 40 9.49 1.92 -3.75
C LEU A 40 9.06 0.45 -3.70
N LYS A 41 9.16 -0.30 -4.81
CA LYS A 41 8.89 -1.75 -4.81
C LYS A 41 9.83 -2.49 -3.86
N SER A 42 11.12 -2.14 -3.89
CA SER A 42 12.11 -2.69 -2.97
C SER A 42 11.81 -2.28 -1.53
N ASP A 43 11.54 -1.00 -1.30
CA ASP A 43 11.30 -0.44 0.04
C ASP A 43 10.02 -1.00 0.68
N PHE A 44 9.03 -1.42 -0.12
CA PHE A 44 7.75 -1.98 0.33
C PHE A 44 7.64 -3.50 0.22
N ALA A 45 8.74 -4.20 -0.06
CA ALA A 45 8.74 -5.65 -0.17
C ALA A 45 8.16 -6.32 1.10
N GLY A 46 7.28 -7.30 0.89
CA GLY A 46 6.66 -8.08 1.97
C GLY A 46 5.53 -7.38 2.71
N CYS A 47 4.92 -6.32 2.15
CA CYS A 47 3.87 -5.55 2.81
C CYS A 47 4.32 -5.05 4.20
N ASN A 48 5.51 -4.44 4.29
CA ASN A 48 6.11 -4.12 5.59
C ASN A 48 5.48 -2.87 6.27
N PRO A 49 5.88 -2.51 7.51
CA PRO A 49 5.32 -1.34 8.20
C PRO A 49 5.48 0.00 7.44
N LEU A 50 6.50 0.14 6.59
CA LEU A 50 6.68 1.34 5.77
C LEU A 50 5.62 1.40 4.66
N SER A 51 5.26 0.26 4.06
CA SER A 51 4.17 0.21 3.07
C SER A 51 2.81 0.47 3.72
N HIS A 52 2.56 -0.02 4.94
CA HIS A 52 1.34 0.32 5.69
C HIS A 52 1.22 1.83 5.92
N ALA A 53 2.31 2.47 6.34
CA ALA A 53 2.36 3.91 6.51
C ALA A 53 2.12 4.64 5.16
N ALA A 54 2.70 4.15 4.07
CA ALA A 54 2.51 4.71 2.73
C ALA A 54 1.04 4.60 2.25
N ILE A 55 0.34 3.52 2.59
CA ILE A 55 -1.10 3.36 2.31
C ILE A 55 -1.93 4.35 3.13
N ARG A 56 -1.53 4.62 4.38
CA ARG A 56 -2.19 5.59 5.28
C ARG A 56 -1.97 7.05 4.83
N ALA A 57 -0.80 7.39 4.31
CA ALA A 57 -0.39 8.77 4.05
C ALA A 57 -1.36 9.59 3.17
N PRO A 58 -1.92 9.06 2.06
CA PRO A 58 -2.91 9.80 1.27
C PRO A 58 -4.11 10.29 2.06
N PHE A 59 -4.62 9.52 3.03
CA PHE A 59 -5.73 9.99 3.86
C PHE A 59 -5.34 11.23 4.67
N HIS A 60 -4.14 11.20 5.26
CA HIS A 60 -3.61 12.28 6.09
C HIS A 60 -3.18 13.51 5.29
N ASP A 61 -2.86 13.37 4.00
CA ASP A 61 -2.59 14.47 3.08
C ASP A 61 -3.89 15.07 2.50
N CYS A 62 -4.76 14.22 1.95
CA CYS A 62 -5.84 14.66 1.07
C CYS A 62 -7.11 15.15 1.78
N ILE A 63 -7.42 14.64 2.98
CA ILE A 63 -8.75 14.86 3.58
C ILE A 63 -9.01 16.33 3.95
N ASN A 64 -7.96 17.12 4.17
CA ASN A 64 -8.08 18.53 4.52
C ASN A 64 -8.02 19.42 3.27
N ASN A 65 -6.82 19.66 2.74
CA ASN A 65 -6.56 20.63 1.66
C ASN A 65 -6.56 20.01 0.25
N GLY A 66 -6.75 18.70 0.16
CA GLY A 66 -6.55 17.94 -1.07
C GLY A 66 -5.15 17.35 -1.14
N CYS A 67 -4.92 16.51 -2.15
CA CYS A 67 -3.67 15.77 -2.29
C CYS A 67 -2.58 16.71 -2.83
N ASP A 68 -1.96 17.49 -1.96
CA ASP A 68 -1.01 18.55 -2.31
C ASP A 68 0.40 18.32 -1.71
N GLY A 69 0.61 17.21 -1.02
CA GLY A 69 1.89 16.83 -0.43
C GLY A 69 2.31 17.70 0.75
N SER A 70 1.43 18.56 1.28
CA SER A 70 1.73 19.40 2.45
C SER A 70 2.08 18.54 3.66
N LEU A 71 1.57 17.30 3.73
CA LEU A 71 1.91 16.32 4.77
C LEU A 71 3.43 16.20 4.96
N ILE A 72 4.17 15.97 3.87
CA ILE A 72 5.62 15.70 3.94
C ILE A 72 6.50 16.94 3.70
N LEU A 73 5.93 18.04 3.21
CA LEU A 73 6.64 19.29 2.96
C LEU A 73 6.61 20.27 4.15
N THR A 74 5.71 20.07 5.09
CA THR A 74 5.48 21.00 6.20
C THR A 74 5.69 20.30 7.54
N SER A 75 5.31 20.97 8.64
CA SER A 75 5.38 20.40 9.99
C SER A 75 4.33 19.33 10.28
N GLU A 76 3.40 19.08 9.35
CA GLU A 76 2.25 18.18 9.53
C GLU A 76 2.62 16.79 10.05
N CYS A 77 3.66 16.15 9.50
CA CYS A 77 4.03 14.80 9.91
C CYS A 77 4.42 14.65 11.39
N THR A 78 4.77 15.74 12.07
CA THR A 78 5.17 15.72 13.48
C THR A 78 4.01 15.95 14.45
N ARG A 79 2.82 16.23 13.94
CA ARG A 79 1.61 16.46 14.75
C ARG A 79 1.04 15.16 15.32
N SER A 80 0.26 15.29 16.39
CA SER A 80 -0.35 14.16 17.09
C SER A 80 -1.25 13.30 16.21
N GLU A 81 -2.07 13.92 15.35
CA GLU A 81 -2.98 13.25 14.42
C GLU A 81 -2.25 12.43 13.35
N ASN A 82 -0.98 12.76 13.11
CA ASN A 82 -0.09 12.09 12.16
C ASN A 82 0.94 11.18 12.84
N ALA A 83 0.77 10.89 14.14
CA ALA A 83 1.67 10.02 14.90
C ALA A 83 1.87 8.67 14.17
N GLY A 84 3.13 8.26 14.06
CA GLY A 84 3.54 7.06 13.32
C GLY A 84 3.91 7.27 11.84
N LEU A 85 3.67 8.45 11.27
CA LEU A 85 4.11 8.80 9.91
C LEU A 85 5.53 9.41 9.79
N PRO A 86 6.21 9.98 10.82
CA PRO A 86 7.49 10.69 10.63
C PRO A 86 8.58 9.92 9.87
N GLN A 87 8.73 8.61 10.11
CA GLN A 87 9.71 7.78 9.41
C GLN A 87 9.41 7.71 7.91
N LEU A 88 8.14 7.49 7.54
CA LEU A 88 7.71 7.50 6.15
C LEU A 88 7.91 8.88 5.54
N CYS A 89 7.48 9.95 6.22
CA CYS A 89 7.57 11.30 5.67
C CYS A 89 9.02 11.68 5.36
N THR A 90 9.94 11.37 6.27
CA THR A 90 11.38 11.59 6.05
C THR A 90 11.88 10.83 4.82
N HIS A 91 11.47 9.57 4.68
CA HIS A 91 11.83 8.73 3.54
C HIS A 91 11.27 9.27 2.21
N LEU A 92 9.99 9.62 2.15
CA LEU A 92 9.35 10.15 0.95
C LEU A 92 9.86 11.56 0.60
N LEU A 93 10.17 12.40 1.58
CA LEU A 93 10.80 13.70 1.35
C LEU A 93 12.21 13.53 0.76
N SER A 94 12.97 12.52 1.23
CA SER A 94 14.27 12.18 0.64
C SER A 94 14.13 11.80 -0.83
N LEU A 95 13.17 10.93 -1.19
CA LEU A 95 12.92 10.55 -2.59
C LEU A 95 12.47 11.75 -3.44
N THR A 96 11.61 12.60 -2.87
CA THR A 96 11.15 13.83 -3.52
C THR A 96 12.32 14.73 -3.92
N ASN A 97 13.26 14.93 -2.99
CA ASN A 97 14.46 15.75 -3.22
C ASN A 97 15.46 15.07 -4.16
N GLU A 98 15.71 13.77 -3.99
CA GLU A 98 16.64 12.98 -4.80
C GLU A 98 16.25 13.01 -6.28
N PHE A 99 14.96 12.81 -6.57
CA PHE A 99 14.44 12.72 -7.93
C PHE A 99 13.87 14.03 -8.48
N SER A 100 13.86 15.11 -7.67
CA SER A 100 13.31 16.42 -8.06
C SER A 100 11.87 16.34 -8.60
N VAL A 101 11.02 15.57 -7.92
CA VAL A 101 9.59 15.41 -8.23
C VAL A 101 8.72 16.16 -7.21
N SER A 102 7.42 16.29 -7.46
CA SER A 102 6.52 16.93 -6.47
C SER A 102 6.30 16.00 -5.28
N ALA A 103 6.24 16.56 -4.07
CA ALA A 103 5.92 15.80 -2.87
C ALA A 103 4.51 15.19 -2.93
N ALA A 104 3.58 15.91 -3.55
CA ALA A 104 2.21 15.48 -3.76
C ALA A 104 2.16 14.19 -4.58
N ASP A 105 2.92 14.13 -5.68
CA ASP A 105 3.00 12.93 -6.49
C ASP A 105 3.76 11.82 -5.77
N THR A 106 4.82 12.13 -5.02
CA THR A 106 5.58 11.11 -4.26
C THR A 106 4.67 10.40 -3.26
N VAL A 107 3.83 11.11 -2.51
CA VAL A 107 2.88 10.50 -1.55
C VAL A 107 1.88 9.59 -2.26
N GLN A 108 1.23 10.07 -3.31
CA GLN A 108 0.19 9.30 -4.01
C GLN A 108 0.76 8.11 -4.79
N PHE A 109 1.93 8.28 -5.41
CA PHE A 109 2.61 7.23 -6.16
C PHE A 109 3.16 6.16 -5.21
N ALA A 110 3.74 6.54 -4.08
CA ALA A 110 4.17 5.61 -3.03
C ALA A 110 3.02 4.76 -2.53
N ALA A 111 1.86 5.35 -2.25
CA ALA A 111 0.70 4.60 -1.83
C ALA A 111 0.21 3.60 -2.89
N ALA A 112 0.18 3.99 -4.17
CA ALA A 112 -0.20 3.08 -5.25
C ALA A 112 0.75 1.86 -5.37
N ILE A 113 2.07 2.09 -5.24
CA ILE A 113 3.05 0.99 -5.21
C ILE A 113 2.84 0.13 -3.95
N ALA A 114 2.69 0.75 -2.78
CA ALA A 114 2.50 0.07 -1.50
C ALA A 114 1.28 -0.86 -1.49
N ILE A 115 0.13 -0.41 -2.02
CA ILE A 115 -1.07 -1.25 -2.16
C ILE A 115 -0.73 -2.49 -2.98
N SER A 116 -0.12 -2.33 -4.16
CA SER A 116 0.20 -3.46 -5.04
C SER A 116 1.30 -4.39 -4.51
N SER A 117 2.16 -3.90 -3.62
CA SER A 117 3.20 -4.68 -2.96
C SER A 117 2.64 -5.59 -1.86
N CYS A 118 1.44 -5.29 -1.35
CA CYS A 118 0.75 -6.17 -0.44
C CYS A 118 0.03 -7.30 -1.21
N PRO A 119 0.17 -8.57 -0.77
CA PRO A 119 -0.59 -9.68 -1.32
C PRO A 119 -2.08 -9.39 -1.42
N LEU A 120 -2.69 -9.77 -2.55
CA LEU A 120 -4.10 -9.47 -2.89
C LEU A 120 -4.45 -7.97 -3.03
N GLY A 121 -3.49 -7.08 -2.82
CA GLY A 121 -3.68 -5.64 -3.00
C GLY A 121 -4.02 -5.29 -4.45
N PRO A 122 -5.15 -4.61 -4.71
CA PRO A 122 -5.57 -4.32 -6.07
C PRO A 122 -4.69 -3.23 -6.69
N ARG A 123 -4.48 -3.32 -8.00
CA ARG A 123 -3.79 -2.25 -8.72
C ARG A 123 -4.71 -1.03 -8.86
N VAL A 124 -4.25 0.10 -8.33
CA VAL A 124 -4.92 1.41 -8.43
C VAL A 124 -4.19 2.32 -9.41
N ARG A 125 -4.81 3.44 -9.79
CA ARG A 125 -4.17 4.43 -10.68
C ARG A 125 -3.04 5.14 -9.95
N ALA A 126 -1.95 5.36 -10.67
CA ALA A 126 -0.87 6.25 -10.27
C ALA A 126 -0.79 7.38 -11.30
N LEU A 127 -1.36 8.52 -10.94
CA LEU A 127 -1.30 9.74 -11.74
C LEU A 127 -0.23 10.66 -11.16
N VAL A 128 0.46 11.42 -12.01
CA VAL A 128 1.51 12.37 -11.61
C VAL A 128 1.32 13.72 -12.30
N GLY A 129 1.94 14.78 -11.79
CA GLY A 129 1.79 16.15 -12.27
C GLY A 129 1.11 17.09 -11.27
N ARG A 130 0.92 16.67 -10.02
CA ARG A 130 0.34 17.53 -8.98
C ARG A 130 1.30 18.66 -8.62
N ARG A 131 0.74 19.81 -8.28
CA ARG A 131 1.49 20.91 -7.70
C ARG A 131 1.55 20.73 -6.19
N SER A 132 2.75 20.78 -5.63
CA SER A 132 2.94 20.75 -4.19
C SER A 132 2.56 22.05 -3.51
N SER A 133 2.07 21.94 -2.27
CA SER A 133 1.79 23.05 -1.35
C SER A 133 2.81 23.06 -0.20
N ASP A 134 3.34 24.24 0.11
CA ASP A 134 4.16 24.51 1.30
C ASP A 134 3.31 25.02 2.49
N SER A 135 2.00 25.10 2.30
CA SER A 135 1.04 25.56 3.30
C SER A 135 0.45 24.37 4.03
N ALA A 136 0.73 24.26 5.33
CA ALA A 136 0.24 23.19 6.17
C ALA A 136 -1.30 23.20 6.27
N ALA A 137 -1.91 22.01 6.29
CA ALA A 137 -3.32 21.88 6.63
C ALA A 137 -3.61 22.35 8.06
N ALA A 138 -4.86 22.72 8.33
CA ALA A 138 -5.32 23.03 9.67
C ALA A 138 -5.31 21.77 10.57
N GLU A 139 -4.95 21.95 11.84
CA GLU A 139 -4.95 20.87 12.83
C GLU A 139 -6.38 20.46 13.21
N GLY A 140 -6.55 19.21 13.63
CA GLY A 140 -7.82 18.70 14.17
C GLY A 140 -8.95 18.56 13.14
N GLN A 141 -8.63 18.51 11.85
CA GLN A 141 -9.61 18.31 10.76
C GLN A 141 -9.60 16.88 10.19
N ILE A 142 -8.65 16.04 10.62
CA ILE A 142 -8.57 14.62 10.21
C ILE A 142 -9.54 13.80 11.08
N PRO A 143 -10.47 13.03 10.48
CA PRO A 143 -11.34 12.13 11.23
C PRO A 143 -10.56 11.18 12.13
N GLY A 144 -10.88 11.20 13.43
CA GLY A 144 -10.27 10.39 14.46
C GLY A 144 -10.94 9.04 14.67
N SER A 145 -10.20 8.09 15.22
CA SER A 145 -10.66 6.73 15.57
C SER A 145 -11.82 6.68 16.59
N ARG A 146 -12.10 7.81 17.26
CA ARG A 146 -13.12 7.95 18.29
C ARG A 146 -14.26 8.89 17.90
N ASP A 147 -14.21 9.50 16.72
CA ASP A 147 -15.22 10.45 16.26
C ASP A 147 -16.57 9.79 15.99
N ALA A 148 -17.64 10.59 16.02
CA ALA A 148 -18.97 10.12 15.67
C ALA A 148 -19.02 9.67 14.20
N VAL A 149 -19.87 8.69 13.90
CA VAL A 149 -19.96 8.15 12.53
C VAL A 149 -20.42 9.21 11.55
N GLU A 150 -21.29 10.10 12.01
CA GLU A 150 -21.85 11.22 11.28
C GLU A 150 -20.78 12.24 10.88
N ASP A 151 -19.82 12.51 11.77
CA ASP A 151 -18.71 13.43 11.51
C ASP A 151 -17.74 12.83 10.47
N ILE A 152 -17.42 11.55 10.61
CA ILE A 152 -16.58 10.81 9.64
C ILE A 152 -17.27 10.81 8.27
N LEU A 153 -18.55 10.42 8.21
CA LEU A 153 -19.31 10.44 6.95
C LEU A 153 -19.40 11.85 6.36
N GLY A 154 -19.57 12.87 7.19
CA GLY A 154 -19.57 14.28 6.78
C GLY A 154 -18.27 14.70 6.10
N ALA A 155 -17.12 14.37 6.70
CA ALA A 155 -15.81 14.69 6.16
C ALA A 155 -15.57 14.05 4.78
N PHE A 156 -15.93 12.77 4.63
CA PHE A 156 -15.77 12.06 3.35
C PHE A 156 -16.76 12.55 2.28
N ARG A 157 -18.01 12.84 2.65
CA ARG A 157 -19.00 13.42 1.73
C ARG A 157 -18.60 14.80 1.24
N ALA A 158 -17.95 15.61 2.07
CA ALA A 158 -17.40 16.90 1.66
C ALA A 158 -16.33 16.76 0.56
N LYS A 159 -15.72 15.57 0.41
CA LYS A 159 -14.82 15.20 -0.69
C LYS A 159 -15.50 14.40 -1.80
N GLY A 160 -16.83 14.35 -1.78
CA GLY A 160 -17.64 13.61 -2.74
C GLY A 160 -17.62 12.10 -2.55
N ILE A 161 -17.07 11.57 -1.45
CA ILE A 161 -17.02 10.14 -1.15
C ILE A 161 -18.30 9.71 -0.42
N SER A 162 -19.02 8.74 -0.98
CA SER A 162 -20.24 8.17 -0.39
C SER A 162 -19.93 7.24 0.79
N ALA A 163 -20.96 6.87 1.57
CA ALA A 163 -20.82 5.94 2.68
C ALA A 163 -20.25 4.57 2.25
N GLY A 164 -20.72 4.02 1.12
CA GLY A 164 -20.20 2.76 0.58
C GLY A 164 -18.75 2.87 0.10
N GLU A 165 -18.38 3.98 -0.54
CA GLU A 165 -16.99 4.25 -0.93
C GLU A 165 -16.08 4.42 0.30
N LEU A 166 -16.54 5.10 1.36
CA LEU A 166 -15.82 5.18 2.64
C LEU A 166 -15.58 3.78 3.21
N VAL A 167 -16.62 2.96 3.29
CA VAL A 167 -16.47 1.58 3.79
C VAL A 167 -15.47 0.80 2.96
N ALA A 168 -15.45 0.97 1.64
CA ALA A 168 -14.45 0.33 0.79
C ALA A 168 -13.03 0.82 1.09
N LEU A 169 -12.83 2.13 1.28
CA LEU A 169 -11.54 2.73 1.64
C LEU A 169 -11.03 2.28 3.01
N LEU A 170 -11.92 1.99 3.98
CA LEU A 170 -11.54 1.38 5.25
C LEU A 170 -10.92 -0.01 5.07
N GLY A 171 -11.08 -0.66 3.92
CA GLY A 171 -10.35 -1.89 3.59
C GLY A 171 -8.84 -1.77 3.75
N THR A 172 -8.28 -0.55 3.65
CA THR A 172 -6.86 -0.29 3.98
C THR A 172 -6.46 -0.74 5.38
N HIS A 173 -7.41 -0.86 6.31
CA HIS A 173 -7.17 -1.37 7.66
C HIS A 173 -6.87 -2.88 7.69
N SER A 174 -7.11 -3.63 6.60
CA SER A 174 -6.66 -5.03 6.48
C SER A 174 -5.13 -5.17 6.44
N VAL A 175 -4.41 -4.10 6.10
CA VAL A 175 -2.95 -4.05 6.15
C VAL A 175 -2.47 -2.95 7.09
N ALA A 176 -2.95 -2.99 8.34
CA ALA A 176 -2.69 -1.96 9.34
C ALA A 176 -2.44 -2.50 10.74
N GLN A 177 -1.67 -1.72 11.50
CA GLN A 177 -1.40 -1.91 12.92
C GLN A 177 -1.56 -0.58 13.64
N GLN A 178 -2.19 -0.60 14.81
CA GLN A 178 -2.28 0.58 15.66
C GLN A 178 -1.05 0.66 16.57
N ARG A 179 -0.50 1.86 16.77
CA ARG A 179 0.59 2.11 17.73
C ARG A 179 0.30 3.22 18.73
N PHE A 180 -0.63 4.10 18.38
CA PHE A 180 -0.88 5.35 19.10
C PHE A 180 -2.36 5.53 19.49
N ASP A 181 -3.27 4.66 19.04
CA ASP A 181 -4.68 4.76 19.41
C ASP A 181 -4.90 4.33 20.86
N ASP A 182 -4.33 3.16 21.20
CA ASP A 182 -4.15 2.68 22.57
C ASP A 182 -2.68 2.28 22.75
N PRO A 183 -1.86 3.16 23.37
CA PRO A 183 -0.45 2.88 23.62
C PRO A 183 -0.19 1.61 24.45
N SER A 184 -1.15 1.15 25.25
CA SER A 184 -1.00 -0.08 26.03
C SER A 184 -1.07 -1.35 25.16
N GLN A 185 -1.61 -1.23 23.95
CA GLN A 185 -1.78 -2.31 22.98
C GLN A 185 -0.99 -2.03 21.68
N ALA A 186 0.04 -1.19 21.74
CA ALA A 186 0.79 -0.76 20.57
C ALA A 186 1.37 -1.95 19.80
N GLY A 187 1.20 -1.93 18.47
CA GLY A 187 1.60 -3.00 17.56
C GLY A 187 0.49 -4.00 17.25
N GLN A 188 -0.66 -3.94 17.93
CA GLN A 188 -1.79 -4.82 17.59
C GLN A 188 -2.32 -4.50 16.18
N PRO A 189 -2.50 -5.53 15.34
CA PRO A 189 -3.09 -5.37 14.02
C PRO A 189 -4.61 -5.17 14.10
N LEU A 190 -5.18 -4.58 13.04
CA LEU A 190 -6.62 -4.35 12.94
C LEU A 190 -7.40 -5.57 12.43
N ASP A 191 -6.70 -6.62 12.01
CA ASP A 191 -7.20 -7.96 11.71
C ASP A 191 -6.11 -9.02 11.98
N SER A 192 -6.42 -10.31 11.80
CA SER A 192 -5.46 -11.40 12.03
C SER A 192 -4.44 -11.61 10.91
N THR A 193 -4.57 -10.92 9.78
CA THR A 193 -3.73 -11.06 8.58
C THR A 193 -3.19 -9.72 8.09
N PRO A 194 -2.51 -8.92 8.94
CA PRO A 194 -2.15 -7.51 8.67
C PRO A 194 -1.14 -7.30 7.53
N TRP A 195 -0.72 -8.36 6.86
CA TRP A 195 0.25 -8.36 5.76
C TRP A 195 -0.40 -8.80 4.44
N VAL A 196 -1.71 -9.06 4.43
CA VAL A 196 -2.49 -9.53 3.29
C VAL A 196 -3.70 -8.62 3.14
N TYR A 197 -3.89 -8.08 1.95
CA TYR A 197 -4.94 -7.11 1.69
C TYR A 197 -6.25 -7.82 1.31
N ASP A 198 -6.93 -8.37 2.31
CA ASP A 198 -8.10 -9.23 2.13
C ASP A 198 -9.38 -8.71 2.84
N SER A 199 -10.36 -9.60 3.00
CA SER A 199 -11.66 -9.29 3.61
C SER A 199 -11.74 -9.59 5.11
N VAL A 200 -10.66 -10.10 5.74
CA VAL A 200 -10.65 -10.56 7.14
C VAL A 200 -10.97 -9.40 8.09
N PHE A 201 -10.40 -8.21 7.85
CA PHE A 201 -10.75 -6.97 8.55
C PHE A 201 -12.26 -6.75 8.74
N TYR A 202 -13.05 -6.85 7.67
CA TYR A 202 -14.49 -6.63 7.76
C TYR A 202 -15.19 -7.69 8.62
N LYS A 203 -14.79 -8.96 8.47
CA LYS A 203 -15.35 -10.09 9.22
C LYS A 203 -15.05 -9.96 10.70
N GLU A 204 -13.79 -9.76 11.04
CA GLU A 204 -13.29 -9.77 12.41
C GLU A 204 -13.70 -8.53 13.19
N THR A 205 -13.75 -7.35 12.55
CA THR A 205 -14.26 -6.14 13.18
C THR A 205 -15.73 -6.31 13.58
N ARG A 206 -16.54 -6.95 12.71
CA ARG A 206 -17.97 -7.12 12.97
C ARG A 206 -18.25 -8.23 13.99
N SER A 207 -17.47 -9.30 13.99
CA SER A 207 -17.60 -10.39 14.95
C SER A 207 -16.95 -10.08 16.30
N GLY A 208 -16.15 -9.01 16.40
CA GLY A 208 -15.39 -8.65 17.60
C GLY A 208 -14.19 -9.57 17.86
N GLN A 209 -13.68 -10.23 16.82
CA GLN A 209 -12.57 -11.18 16.90
C GLN A 209 -11.23 -10.59 16.45
N ALA A 210 -11.24 -9.38 15.90
CA ALA A 210 -10.00 -8.71 15.49
C ALA A 210 -9.07 -8.52 16.69
N PRO A 211 -7.73 -8.64 16.52
CA PRO A 211 -6.78 -8.41 17.61
C PRO A 211 -6.91 -7.02 18.24
N TYR A 212 -7.27 -6.03 17.43
CA TYR A 212 -7.71 -4.71 17.86
C TYR A 212 -8.77 -4.16 16.90
N SER A 213 -9.72 -3.37 17.40
CA SER A 213 -10.61 -2.60 16.53
C SER A 213 -10.67 -1.15 16.98
N LEU A 214 -10.54 -0.23 16.03
CA LEU A 214 -10.80 1.18 16.27
C LEU A 214 -12.27 1.37 16.64
N SER A 215 -12.57 2.38 17.46
CA SER A 215 -13.95 2.62 17.88
C SER A 215 -14.83 3.08 16.72
N SER A 216 -14.27 3.82 15.77
CA SER A 216 -14.88 4.22 14.50
C SER A 216 -15.31 3.00 13.69
N ASP A 217 -14.41 2.03 13.51
CA ASP A 217 -14.62 0.87 12.65
C ASP A 217 -15.75 -0.02 13.20
N ARG A 218 -15.77 -0.26 14.52
CA ARG A 218 -16.87 -1.00 15.17
C ARG A 218 -18.23 -0.31 15.01
N ARG A 219 -18.26 1.02 15.02
CA ARG A 219 -19.50 1.77 14.83
C ARG A 219 -19.93 1.75 13.37
N LEU A 220 -19.01 2.02 12.44
CA LEU A 220 -19.25 1.99 11.00
C LEU A 220 -19.69 0.59 10.52
N SER A 221 -19.23 -0.49 11.15
CA SER A 221 -19.64 -1.85 10.78
C SER A 221 -21.11 -2.19 11.06
N ASN A 222 -21.75 -1.42 11.95
CA ASN A 222 -23.14 -1.64 12.37
C ASN A 222 -24.04 -0.43 12.10
N TYR A 223 -23.50 0.67 11.56
CA TYR A 223 -24.27 1.88 11.30
C TYR A 223 -25.16 1.73 10.07
N SER A 224 -26.40 2.24 10.16
CA SER A 224 -27.47 1.95 9.19
C SER A 224 -27.12 2.21 7.73
N GLU A 225 -26.29 3.23 7.45
CA GLU A 225 -25.90 3.60 6.09
C GLU A 225 -24.70 2.81 5.55
N THR A 226 -23.90 2.20 6.44
CA THR A 226 -22.62 1.57 6.08
C THR A 226 -22.63 0.05 6.27
N SER A 227 -23.54 -0.49 7.09
CA SER A 227 -23.57 -1.90 7.46
C SER A 227 -23.82 -2.85 6.29
N GLU A 228 -24.57 -2.43 5.27
CA GLU A 228 -24.79 -3.25 4.07
C GLU A 228 -23.49 -3.43 3.27
N ALA A 229 -22.83 -2.32 2.92
CA ALA A 229 -21.53 -2.36 2.24
C ALA A 229 -20.49 -3.15 3.04
N TRP A 230 -20.48 -2.98 4.37
CA TRP A 230 -19.60 -3.73 5.27
C TRP A 230 -19.83 -5.25 5.16
N SER A 231 -21.10 -5.67 5.12
CA SER A 231 -21.48 -7.08 4.94
C SER A 231 -21.01 -7.62 3.59
N THR A 232 -21.28 -6.87 2.52
CA THR A 232 -20.90 -7.24 1.16
C THR A 232 -19.38 -7.44 1.04
N PHE A 233 -18.57 -6.57 1.64
CA PHE A 233 -17.11 -6.67 1.56
C PHE A 233 -16.55 -7.74 2.49
N ALA A 234 -17.20 -8.02 3.62
CA ALA A 234 -16.89 -9.19 4.44
C ALA A 234 -17.07 -10.49 3.64
N ASP A 235 -18.10 -10.59 2.80
CA ASP A 235 -18.38 -11.83 2.07
C ASP A 235 -17.55 -11.98 0.78
N SER A 236 -17.13 -10.87 0.16
CA SER A 236 -16.57 -10.89 -1.19
C SER A 236 -15.46 -9.86 -1.39
N ILE A 237 -14.21 -10.35 -1.47
CA ILE A 237 -13.04 -9.54 -1.84
C ILE A 237 -13.16 -8.92 -3.23
N SER A 238 -13.82 -9.60 -4.18
CA SER A 238 -14.06 -9.06 -5.52
C SER A 238 -15.08 -7.91 -5.52
N SER A 239 -16.14 -8.03 -4.71
CA SER A 239 -17.12 -6.94 -4.52
C SER A 239 -16.47 -5.74 -3.83
N TRP A 240 -15.60 -5.98 -2.84
CA TRP A 240 -14.78 -4.94 -2.24
C TRP A 240 -13.88 -4.25 -3.27
N ALA A 241 -13.08 -5.00 -4.02
CA ALA A 241 -12.16 -4.44 -5.01
C ALA A 241 -12.88 -3.61 -6.10
N ALA A 242 -14.10 -4.03 -6.49
CA ALA A 242 -14.92 -3.33 -7.47
C ALA A 242 -15.35 -1.92 -7.01
N VAL A 243 -15.44 -1.67 -5.69
CA VAL A 243 -15.74 -0.36 -5.12
C VAL A 243 -14.46 0.36 -4.66
N PHE A 244 -13.51 -0.36 -4.07
CA PHE A 244 -12.27 0.20 -3.56
C PHE A 244 -11.43 0.86 -4.64
N VAL A 245 -11.21 0.20 -5.79
CA VAL A 245 -10.37 0.75 -6.86
C VAL A 245 -10.91 2.08 -7.38
N PRO A 246 -12.19 2.22 -7.79
CA PRO A 246 -12.71 3.52 -8.21
C PRO A 246 -12.77 4.55 -7.06
N ALA A 247 -13.09 4.14 -5.83
CA ALA A 247 -13.08 5.03 -4.68
C ALA A 247 -11.69 5.59 -4.38
N TRP A 248 -10.66 4.75 -4.39
CA TRP A 248 -9.26 5.15 -4.24
C TRP A 248 -8.82 6.08 -5.38
N ASN A 249 -9.16 5.74 -6.62
CA ASN A 249 -8.84 6.53 -7.80
C ASN A 249 -9.50 7.91 -7.82
N LYS A 250 -10.60 8.08 -7.09
CA LYS A 250 -11.29 9.34 -6.85
C LYS A 250 -10.68 10.09 -5.67
N PHE A 251 -10.35 9.37 -4.60
CA PHE A 251 -9.73 9.93 -3.40
C PHE A 251 -8.33 10.51 -3.68
N SER A 252 -7.49 9.79 -4.43
CA SER A 252 -6.10 10.18 -4.71
C SER A 252 -5.94 11.41 -5.61
N VAL A 253 -7.04 11.97 -6.11
CA VAL A 253 -7.06 13.17 -6.97
C VAL A 253 -7.87 14.31 -6.36
N ILE A 254 -8.30 14.21 -5.09
CA ILE A 254 -8.98 15.31 -4.40
C ILE A 254 -8.11 16.57 -4.50
N GLY A 255 -8.74 17.70 -4.85
CA GLY A 255 -8.08 19.00 -5.00
C GLY A 255 -7.27 19.17 -6.30
N ASN A 256 -7.28 18.20 -7.21
CA ASN A 256 -6.48 18.24 -8.44
C ASN A 256 -7.34 18.09 -9.70
N ASP A 257 -6.97 18.77 -10.78
CA ASP A 257 -7.58 18.58 -12.11
C ASP A 257 -6.99 17.32 -12.78
N VAL A 258 -7.81 16.27 -12.88
CA VAL A 258 -7.42 14.99 -13.50
C VAL A 258 -6.98 15.19 -14.96
N GLY A 259 -7.53 16.15 -15.69
CA GLY A 259 -7.17 16.43 -17.08
C GLY A 259 -5.72 16.91 -17.25
N SER A 260 -5.15 17.51 -16.20
CA SER A 260 -3.75 17.96 -16.18
C SER A 260 -2.76 16.90 -15.74
N LEU A 261 -3.22 15.78 -15.18
CA LEU A 261 -2.34 14.73 -14.66
C LEU A 261 -1.96 13.73 -15.76
N GLN A 262 -0.75 13.19 -15.66
CA GLN A 262 -0.22 12.15 -16.51
C GLN A 262 -0.46 10.77 -15.89
N ASP A 263 -0.95 9.82 -16.70
CA ASP A 263 -1.14 8.44 -16.26
C ASP A 263 0.18 7.66 -16.29
N CYS A 264 0.60 7.21 -15.11
CA CYS A 264 1.78 6.37 -14.86
C CYS A 264 1.40 5.00 -14.30
N SER A 265 0.12 4.62 -14.36
CA SER A 265 -0.42 3.43 -13.70
C SER A 265 0.21 2.13 -14.20
N TYR A 266 0.83 2.11 -15.39
CA TYR A 266 1.56 0.95 -15.92
C TYR A 266 2.84 0.60 -15.14
N LEU A 267 3.36 1.54 -14.34
CA LEU A 267 4.51 1.30 -13.47
C LEU A 267 4.12 0.58 -12.17
N VAL A 268 2.84 0.65 -11.79
CA VAL A 268 2.29 -0.07 -10.64
C VAL A 268 2.23 -1.56 -10.96
N PRO A 269 2.90 -2.42 -10.17
CA PRO A 269 2.79 -3.88 -10.29
C PRO A 269 1.35 -4.35 -10.29
N GLN A 270 1.09 -5.48 -10.94
CA GLN A 270 -0.10 -6.23 -10.59
C GLN A 270 0.08 -6.74 -9.16
N GLY A 271 -0.99 -6.66 -8.35
CA GLY A 271 -0.99 -7.20 -7.00
C GLY A 271 -0.47 -8.62 -6.99
N GLN A 272 0.40 -8.95 -6.03
CA GLN A 272 0.90 -10.31 -5.92
C GLN A 272 -0.27 -11.24 -5.58
N VAL A 273 -0.75 -11.96 -6.60
CA VAL A 273 -1.57 -13.15 -6.37
C VAL A 273 -0.63 -14.14 -5.71
N PHE A 274 -0.98 -14.64 -4.53
CA PHE A 274 -0.29 -15.81 -3.96
C PHE A 274 -0.52 -16.98 -4.91
N ILE A 275 0.33 -17.11 -5.91
CA ILE A 275 0.55 -18.37 -6.59
C ILE A 275 1.35 -19.15 -5.56
N GLY A 276 0.72 -20.11 -4.89
CA GLY A 276 1.45 -21.02 -4.00
C GLY A 276 2.71 -21.51 -4.72
N LEU A 277 3.82 -21.63 -3.99
CA LEU A 277 5.11 -22.05 -4.55
C LEU A 277 4.88 -23.20 -5.54
N THR A 278 5.26 -23.00 -6.80
CA THR A 278 5.11 -24.06 -7.77
C THR A 278 6.04 -25.21 -7.36
N ARG A 279 5.75 -26.43 -7.82
CA ARG A 279 6.67 -27.56 -7.62
C ARG A 279 8.08 -27.22 -8.13
N GLN A 280 8.21 -26.37 -9.15
CA GLN A 280 9.48 -25.90 -9.65
C GLN A 280 10.18 -24.93 -8.69
N ASP A 281 9.45 -24.03 -8.03
CA ASP A 281 10.03 -23.11 -7.03
C ASP A 281 10.54 -23.87 -5.79
N ILE A 282 9.78 -24.88 -5.35
CA ILE A 282 10.19 -25.75 -4.23
C ILE A 282 11.42 -26.59 -4.62
N VAL A 283 11.45 -27.14 -5.83
CA VAL A 283 12.57 -27.95 -6.33
C VAL A 283 13.82 -27.09 -6.55
N ALA A 284 13.68 -25.88 -7.10
CA ALA A 284 14.78 -24.93 -7.25
C ALA A 284 15.37 -24.53 -5.90
N HIS A 285 14.52 -24.32 -4.89
CA HIS A 285 14.97 -24.03 -3.53
C HIS A 285 15.67 -25.23 -2.87
N ALA A 286 15.15 -26.45 -3.03
CA ALA A 286 15.77 -27.66 -2.50
C ALA A 286 17.15 -27.95 -3.14
N HIS A 287 17.30 -27.70 -4.45
CA HIS A 287 18.60 -27.80 -5.13
C HIS A 287 19.59 -26.75 -4.63
N HIS A 288 19.11 -25.56 -4.25
CA HIS A 288 19.95 -24.49 -3.73
C HIS A 288 20.47 -24.78 -2.31
N CYS A 289 19.63 -25.21 -1.35
CA CYS A 289 20.13 -25.65 -0.03
C CYS A 289 21.11 -26.83 -0.18
N HIS A 290 20.89 -27.76 -1.13
CA HIS A 290 21.82 -28.89 -1.35
C HIS A 290 23.22 -28.44 -1.82
N SER A 291 23.29 -27.34 -2.57
CA SER A 291 24.56 -26.75 -3.04
C SER A 291 25.32 -25.99 -1.94
N GLU A 292 24.63 -25.44 -0.94
CA GLU A 292 25.27 -24.69 0.16
C GLU A 292 25.69 -25.57 1.35
N ILE A 293 25.02 -26.71 1.59
CA ILE A 293 25.29 -27.58 2.76
C ILE A 293 26.47 -28.55 2.52
N GLY A 294 27.04 -28.62 1.31
CA GLY A 294 28.28 -29.38 1.07
C GLY A 294 28.24 -30.87 1.45
N LEU A 295 27.06 -31.50 1.49
CA LEU A 295 26.92 -32.91 1.82
C LEU A 295 27.36 -33.78 0.63
N ILE A 296 28.61 -34.21 0.67
CA ILE A 296 29.16 -35.24 -0.21
C ILE A 296 28.70 -36.62 0.32
N ALA A 297 27.45 -37.01 0.08
CA ALA A 297 26.98 -38.41 0.05
C ALA A 297 25.49 -38.47 -0.38
N PRO A 298 25.05 -39.52 -1.11
CA PRO A 298 23.68 -39.60 -1.58
C PRO A 298 22.75 -39.96 -0.41
N THR A 299 22.15 -38.96 0.22
CA THR A 299 20.95 -39.19 1.03
C THR A 299 19.80 -39.50 0.07
N PRO A 300 19.14 -40.67 0.19
CA PRO A 300 18.10 -41.03 -0.75
C PRO A 300 16.92 -40.05 -0.63
N LEU A 301 16.38 -39.62 -1.77
CA LEU A 301 15.20 -38.74 -1.94
C LEU A 301 13.97 -39.08 -1.05
N PHE A 302 13.98 -40.25 -0.41
CA PHE A 302 12.98 -40.71 0.54
C PHE A 302 12.91 -39.90 1.84
N TYR A 303 14.03 -39.36 2.35
CA TYR A 303 14.03 -38.69 3.66
C TYR A 303 13.38 -37.31 3.60
N VAL A 304 13.70 -36.52 2.56
CA VAL A 304 13.09 -35.19 2.31
C VAL A 304 11.58 -35.31 2.04
N LYS A 305 11.14 -36.37 1.34
CA LYS A 305 9.71 -36.66 1.13
C LYS A 305 8.96 -36.89 2.45
N THR A 306 9.59 -37.51 3.43
CA THR A 306 8.91 -37.94 4.66
C THR A 306 8.67 -36.78 5.63
N LEU A 307 9.59 -35.81 5.69
CA LEU A 307 9.41 -34.56 6.44
C LEU A 307 8.33 -33.67 5.82
N LEU A 308 8.33 -33.55 4.48
CA LEU A 308 7.30 -32.80 3.75
C LEU A 308 5.89 -33.39 3.92
N PHE A 309 5.77 -34.73 3.97
CA PHE A 309 4.50 -35.42 4.19
C PHE A 309 3.94 -35.27 5.62
N ARG A 310 4.80 -35.14 6.65
CA ARG A 310 4.35 -34.87 8.02
C ARG A 310 3.79 -33.46 8.18
N PHE A 311 4.36 -32.48 7.47
CA PHE A 311 3.86 -31.09 7.47
C PHE A 311 2.48 -30.98 6.81
N LEU A 312 2.23 -31.73 5.73
CA LEU A 312 0.97 -31.71 4.97
C LEU A 312 -0.22 -32.40 5.66
N ARG A 313 -0.01 -33.24 6.68
CA ARG A 313 -1.12 -33.90 7.41
C ARG A 313 -1.72 -33.05 8.52
N GLY A 314 -1.11 -31.91 8.86
CA GLY A 314 -1.56 -31.04 9.96
C GLY A 314 -2.76 -30.13 9.64
N GLY A 315 -3.23 -30.07 8.39
CA GLY A 315 -4.37 -29.22 8.05
C GLY A 315 -4.69 -29.26 6.56
N VAL A 316 -5.49 -30.23 6.14
CA VAL A 316 -6.07 -30.23 4.79
C VAL A 316 -7.57 -30.51 4.94
N ALA A 317 -8.37 -29.46 4.82
CA ALA A 317 -9.74 -29.59 4.34
C ALA A 317 -9.66 -29.58 2.81
N SER A 318 -9.83 -30.75 2.21
CA SER A 318 -9.80 -30.98 0.77
C SER A 318 -11.10 -30.53 0.10
N ASN A 319 -11.01 -29.86 -1.05
CA ASN A 319 -11.92 -30.10 -2.16
C ASN A 319 -11.08 -30.36 -3.42
N ALA A 320 -11.11 -31.62 -3.84
CA ALA A 320 -10.34 -32.16 -4.93
C ALA A 320 -11.16 -32.06 -6.22
N GLU A 321 -10.62 -31.36 -7.23
CA GLU A 321 -10.90 -31.62 -8.65
C GLU A 321 -9.91 -30.92 -9.61
N SER A 322 -9.12 -29.96 -9.14
CA SER A 322 -7.93 -29.48 -9.85
C SER A 322 -6.69 -29.82 -9.02
N GLY A 323 -5.71 -30.53 -9.59
CA GLY A 323 -4.49 -31.02 -8.91
C GLY A 323 -3.51 -29.95 -8.39
N ASN A 324 -4.00 -28.92 -7.72
CA ASN A 324 -3.24 -27.87 -7.06
C ASN A 324 -3.20 -28.16 -5.55
N TYR A 325 -1.99 -28.33 -5.01
CA TYR A 325 -1.75 -28.39 -3.57
C TYR A 325 -1.49 -26.98 -3.08
N TYR A 326 -2.28 -26.50 -2.13
CA TYR A 326 -2.05 -25.23 -1.44
C TYR A 326 -1.30 -25.51 -0.14
N VAL A 327 -0.12 -24.92 0.03
CA VAL A 327 0.63 -24.96 1.29
C VAL A 327 0.54 -23.58 1.92
N GLY A 328 -0.30 -23.45 2.96
CA GLY A 328 -0.28 -22.27 3.82
C GLY A 328 0.91 -22.35 4.76
N ILE A 329 1.85 -21.42 4.64
CA ILE A 329 2.92 -21.26 5.63
C ILE A 329 2.34 -20.40 6.76
N TYR A 330 1.80 -21.04 7.80
CA TYR A 330 1.49 -20.35 9.05
C TYR A 330 2.76 -20.33 9.91
N ASN A 331 3.32 -19.14 10.13
CA ASN A 331 4.36 -18.95 11.14
C ASN A 331 3.72 -19.09 12.53
N ALA A 332 3.70 -20.30 13.07
CA ALA A 332 3.50 -20.52 14.50
C ALA A 332 4.85 -20.43 15.20
N LEU A 333 5.24 -19.22 15.62
CA LEU A 333 6.27 -19.03 16.65
C LEU A 333 5.59 -18.51 17.91
N VAL A 334 5.19 -19.43 18.80
CA VAL A 334 4.87 -19.14 20.19
C VAL A 334 6.14 -19.44 20.99
N PRO A 335 6.72 -18.50 21.76
CA PRO A 335 7.91 -18.79 22.56
C PRO A 335 7.51 -19.37 23.91
N GLU A 336 7.88 -20.63 24.19
CA GLU A 336 8.07 -21.08 25.57
C GLU A 336 9.44 -20.59 26.08
N SER A 337 9.38 -19.73 27.10
CA SER A 337 10.38 -19.42 28.14
C SER A 337 11.87 -19.74 27.91
N GLY A 338 12.73 -18.70 27.94
CA GLY A 338 14.12 -18.80 28.37
C GLY A 338 15.14 -17.97 27.57
N LEU A 339 15.46 -16.75 28.04
CA LEU A 339 16.66 -15.97 27.66
C LEU A 339 17.94 -16.63 28.27
N PRO A 340 19.21 -16.35 27.81
CA PRO A 340 19.66 -15.02 27.37
C PRO A 340 20.81 -14.88 26.32
N ARG A 341 20.93 -13.63 25.84
CA ARG A 341 22.12 -12.82 25.49
C ARG A 341 22.89 -13.00 24.16
N SER A 342 22.87 -11.86 23.44
CA SER A 342 23.96 -11.15 22.74
C SER A 342 24.69 -11.81 21.58
N LEU A 343 24.56 -11.19 20.40
CA LEU A 343 25.60 -10.74 19.46
C LEU A 343 24.85 -9.71 18.58
N GLY A 344 25.23 -8.43 18.50
CA GLY A 344 26.49 -7.95 17.96
C GLY A 344 26.18 -7.31 16.61
N SER A 345 26.32 -5.99 16.54
CA SER A 345 26.20 -5.14 15.35
C SER A 345 27.18 -5.55 14.25
N ASP A 346 26.70 -5.58 13.00
CA ASP A 346 27.37 -5.16 11.75
C ASP A 346 26.94 -6.04 10.56
N MET A 347 26.29 -5.43 9.56
CA MET A 347 26.70 -5.50 8.14
C MET A 347 25.67 -4.80 7.25
N TYR A 348 26.03 -3.60 6.80
CA TYR A 348 25.50 -3.02 5.56
C TYR A 348 25.98 -3.88 4.38
N GLY A 349 25.04 -4.38 3.57
CA GLY A 349 25.34 -5.11 2.35
C GLY A 349 24.12 -5.21 1.45
N THR A 350 24.14 -4.46 0.35
CA THR A 350 23.17 -4.51 -0.74
C THR A 350 23.25 -5.86 -1.46
N GLY A 351 22.23 -6.71 -1.34
CA GLY A 351 22.12 -7.97 -2.08
C GLY A 351 20.86 -8.78 -1.75
N HIS A 352 20.03 -9.02 -2.78
CA HIS A 352 18.96 -10.03 -2.89
C HIS A 352 18.35 -10.63 -1.61
N ILE A 353 17.27 -10.02 -1.11
CA ILE A 353 16.50 -10.45 0.07
C ILE A 353 15.54 -11.63 -0.24
N HIS A 354 15.67 -12.30 -1.39
CA HIS A 354 15.05 -13.61 -1.58
C HIS A 354 15.86 -14.75 -0.95
N GLY A 355 17.14 -14.53 -0.61
CA GLY A 355 18.01 -15.55 -0.01
C GLY A 355 18.07 -15.57 1.52
N LEU A 356 17.92 -14.42 2.18
CA LEU A 356 18.21 -14.29 3.63
C LEU A 356 17.19 -15.00 4.53
N GLY A 357 15.90 -14.96 4.20
CA GLY A 357 14.87 -15.72 4.93
C GLY A 357 14.95 -17.23 4.71
N LEU A 358 15.54 -17.66 3.58
CA LEU A 358 15.70 -19.06 3.20
C LEU A 358 17.03 -19.65 3.70
N MET A 359 18.10 -18.86 3.81
CA MET A 359 19.37 -19.25 4.45
C MET A 359 19.17 -19.56 5.95
N GLN A 360 18.26 -18.86 6.61
CA GLN A 360 17.98 -19.06 8.04
C GLN A 360 17.30 -20.42 8.30
N LEU A 361 16.56 -20.95 7.31
CA LEU A 361 15.99 -22.31 7.32
C LEU A 361 17.06 -23.38 7.03
N CYS A 362 17.99 -23.17 6.07
CA CYS A 362 19.05 -24.16 5.82
C CYS A 362 20.04 -24.26 7.02
N ARG A 363 20.29 -23.17 7.78
CA ARG A 363 21.17 -23.17 8.97
C ARG A 363 20.54 -23.79 10.22
N SER A 364 19.26 -23.56 10.48
CA SER A 364 18.61 -24.13 11.68
C SER A 364 18.52 -25.66 11.62
N GLU A 365 18.51 -26.25 10.42
CA GLU A 365 18.53 -27.71 10.24
C GLU A 365 19.93 -28.33 10.36
N SER A 366 21.02 -27.60 10.10
CA SER A 366 22.38 -28.12 10.38
C SER A 366 22.74 -28.10 11.86
N ASP A 367 22.19 -27.15 12.62
CA ASP A 367 22.43 -27.04 14.07
C ASP A 367 21.58 -28.02 14.90
N GLN A 368 20.65 -28.74 14.26
CA GLN A 368 19.83 -29.81 14.88
C GLN A 368 20.17 -31.23 14.38
N LEU A 369 21.19 -31.38 13.54
CA LEU A 369 21.84 -32.65 13.18
C LEU A 369 23.18 -32.75 13.90
#